data_AF-A0A934EQG1-F1
#
_entry.id   AF-A0A934EQG1-F1
#
_cell.length_a   1.000
_cell.length_b   1.000
_cell.length_c   1.000
_cell.angle_alpha   90.00
_cell.angle_beta   90.00
_cell.angle_gamma   90.00
#
_symmetry.space_group_name_H-M   'P 1'
#
loop_
_entity.id
_entity.type
_entity.pdbx_description
1 polymer ?
#
loop_
_entity_poly.entity_id
_entity_poly.type
_entity_poly.pdbx_seq_one_letter_code
_entity_poly.pdbx_strand_id
1 'polypeptide(L)' 'MRIIDIPQIEKLSIPEKILLVEDMWDSISSEESAVPIPESHMMELDRRLARYKSSPGGLLSLDELRAKIESRK' A
#
# COMPACT_ATOMS: atom_id res chain seq x y z
N MET A 1 -22.12 1.18 3.84
CA MET A 1 -22.31 -0.28 3.88
C MET A 1 -21.39 -0.83 4.96
N ARG A 2 -21.93 -1.54 5.94
CA ARG A 2 -21.23 -2.19 7.05
C ARG A 2 -21.28 -3.70 6.83
N ILE A 3 -20.41 -4.45 7.50
CA ILE A 3 -20.40 -5.93 7.43
C ILE A 3 -21.78 -6.50 7.78
N ILE A 4 -22.47 -5.92 8.76
CA ILE A 4 -23.83 -6.33 9.18
C ILE A 4 -24.87 -6.17 8.07
N ASP A 5 -24.60 -5.32 7.07
CA ASP A 5 -25.50 -5.10 5.94
C ASP A 5 -25.33 -6.23 4.88
N ILE A 6 -24.34 -7.13 5.03
CA ILE A 6 -24.06 -8.28 4.16
C ILE A 6 -23.98 -9.57 5.01
N PRO A 7 -25.12 -10.22 5.30
CA PRO A 7 -25.18 -11.39 6.18
C PRO A 7 -24.32 -12.58 5.72
N GLN A 8 -23.96 -12.64 4.43
CA GLN A 8 -23.10 -13.66 3.86
C GLN A 8 -21.68 -13.57 4.41
N ILE A 9 -21.17 -12.36 4.68
CA ILE A 9 -19.83 -12.14 5.23
C ILE A 9 -19.76 -12.64 6.68
N GLU A 10 -20.83 -12.50 7.47
CA GLU A 10 -20.85 -12.99 8.85
C GLU A 10 -20.67 -14.51 8.95
N LYS A 11 -21.20 -15.25 7.97
CA LYS A 11 -21.13 -16.72 7.90
C LYS A 11 -19.74 -17.26 7.57
N LEU A 12 -18.84 -16.41 7.07
CA LEU A 12 -17.49 -16.81 6.74
C LEU A 12 -16.64 -17.00 8.00
N SER A 13 -15.82 -18.05 8.00
CA SER A 13 -14.71 -18.22 8.94
C SER A 13 -13.68 -17.10 8.78
N ILE A 14 -12.78 -16.95 9.76
CA ILE A 14 -11.72 -15.94 9.69
C ILE A 14 -10.82 -16.13 8.45
N PRO A 15 -10.35 -17.35 8.10
CA PRO A 15 -9.58 -17.55 6.88
C PRO A 15 -10.34 -17.15 5.60
N GLU A 16 -11.61 -17.49 5.49
CA GLU A 16 -12.44 -17.11 4.33
C GLU A 16 -12.65 -15.60 4.24
N LYS A 17 -12.78 -14.91 5.38
CA LYS A 17 -12.83 -13.43 5.41
C LYS A 17 -11.53 -12.81 4.92
N ILE A 18 -10.38 -13.40 5.27
CA ILE A 18 -9.08 -12.92 4.81
C ILE A 18 -8.97 -13.07 3.29
N LEU A 19 -9.31 -14.25 2.76
CA LEU A 19 -9.31 -14.50 1.31
C LEU A 19 -10.27 -13.57 0.56
N LEU A 20 -11.47 -13.35 1.10
CA LEU A 20 -12.42 -12.42 0.51
C LEU A 20 -11.87 -10.98 0.47
N VAL A 21 -11.19 -10.54 1.53
CA VAL A 21 -10.56 -9.21 1.56
C VAL A 21 -9.45 -9.11 0.50
N GLU A 22 -8.66 -10.17 0.31
CA GLU A 22 -7.64 -10.25 -0.73
C GLU A 22 -8.26 -10.17 -2.14
N ASP A 23 -9.25 -11.02 -2.45
CA ASP A 23 -9.95 -11.02 -3.74
C ASP A 23 -10.60 -9.65 -4.04
N MET A 24 -11.21 -9.04 -3.02
CA MET A 24 -11.77 -7.69 -3.15
C MET A 24 -10.69 -6.65 -3.43
N TRP A 25 -9.54 -6.76 -2.77
CA TRP A 25 -8.42 -5.84 -2.98
C TRP A 25 -7.85 -5.97 -4.40
N ASP A 26 -7.68 -7.20 -4.89
CA ASP A 26 -7.25 -7.46 -6.26
C ASP A 26 -8.23 -6.86 -7.27
N SER A 27 -9.54 -7.05 -7.07
CA SER A 27 -10.57 -6.43 -7.91
C SER A 27 -10.49 -4.90 -7.90
N ILE A 28 -10.37 -4.26 -6.73
CA ILE A 28 -10.25 -2.80 -6.63
C ILE A 28 -8.99 -2.32 -7.34
N SER A 29 -7.87 -3.01 -7.15
CA SER A 29 -6.58 -2.66 -7.76
C SER A 29 -6.60 -2.77 -9.29
N SER A 30 -7.44 -3.65 -9.85
CA SER A 30 -7.60 -3.77 -11.30
C SER A 30 -8.26 -2.54 -11.94
N GLU A 31 -8.95 -1.73 -11.16
CA GLU A 31 -9.61 -0.48 -11.57
C GLU A 31 -8.83 0.76 -11.09
N GLU A 32 -7.50 0.71 -11.04
CA GLU A 32 -6.64 1.80 -10.51
C GLU A 32 -6.95 3.18 -11.14
N SER A 33 -7.39 3.21 -12.40
CA SER A 33 -7.78 4.44 -13.11
C SER A 33 -9.11 5.08 -12.65
N ALA A 34 -9.93 4.36 -11.89
CA ALA A 34 -11.23 4.84 -11.41
C ALA A 34 -11.12 5.93 -10.33
N VAL A 35 -9.97 5.99 -9.64
CA VAL A 35 -9.68 7.04 -8.66
C VAL A 35 -8.58 7.95 -9.22
N PRO A 36 -8.92 9.14 -9.74
CA PRO A 36 -7.92 10.03 -10.29
C PRO A 36 -6.98 10.54 -9.20
N ILE A 37 -5.68 10.54 -9.50
CA ILE A 37 -4.67 11.13 -8.62
C ILE A 37 -4.76 12.66 -8.73
N PRO A 38 -4.98 13.39 -7.61
CA PRO A 38 -4.99 14.84 -7.64
C PRO A 38 -3.65 15.40 -8.13
N GLU A 39 -3.71 16.46 -8.94
CA GLU A 39 -2.49 17.13 -9.45
C GLU A 39 -1.56 17.57 -8.32
N SER A 40 -2.12 18.04 -7.20
CA SER A 40 -1.34 18.41 -6.00
C SER A 40 -0.50 17.26 -5.43
N HIS A 41 -0.99 16.01 -5.52
CA HIS A 41 -0.24 14.84 -5.09
C HIS A 41 0.88 14.51 -6.06
N MET A 42 0.62 14.59 -7.37
CA MET A 42 1.65 14.40 -8.40
C MET A 42 2.78 15.42 -8.25
N MET A 43 2.44 16.70 -8.08
CA MET A 43 3.42 17.77 -7.85
C MET A 43 4.29 17.53 -6.61
N GLU A 44 3.69 17.05 -5.50
CA GLU A 44 4.47 16.73 -4.30
C GLU A 44 5.37 15.51 -4.49
N LEU A 45 4.92 14.49 -5.22
CA LEU A 45 5.74 13.33 -5.57
C LEU A 45 6.95 13.75 -6.42
N ASP A 46 6.73 14.58 -7.45
CA ASP A 46 7.80 15.12 -8.28
C ASP A 46 8.79 15.95 -7.47
N ARG A 47 8.29 16.81 -6.58
CA ARG A 47 9.15 17.62 -5.68
C ARG A 47 10.01 16.73 -4.79
N ARG A 48 9.43 15.69 -4.18
CA ARG A 48 10.16 14.75 -3.30
C ARG A 48 11.19 13.95 -4.09
N LEU A 49 10.84 13.49 -5.29
CA LEU A 49 11.74 12.75 -6.16
C LEU A 49 12.92 13.61 -6.63
N ALA A 50 12.68 14.85 -7.03
CA ALA A 50 13.73 15.79 -7.41
C ALA A 50 14.68 16.07 -6.23
N ARG A 51 14.12 16.29 -5.03
CA ARG A 51 14.93 16.45 -3.81
C ARG A 51 15.81 15.23 -3.56
N TYR A 52 15.24 14.03 -3.61
CA TYR A 52 15.98 12.78 -3.46
C TYR A 52 17.09 12.64 -4.51
N LYS A 53 16.82 12.91 -5.79
CA LYS A 53 17.84 12.84 -6.85
C LYS A 53 18.98 13.85 -6.64
N SER A 54 18.68 15.05 -6.14
CA SER A 54 19.67 16.10 -5.90
C SER A 54 20.51 15.88 -4.64
N SER A 55 19.91 15.25 -3.62
CA SER A 55 20.56 14.90 -2.36
C SER A 55 19.82 13.70 -1.78
N PRO A 56 20.31 12.47 -2.05
CA PRO A 56 19.63 11.23 -1.63
C PRO A 56 19.42 11.10 -0.12
N GLY A 57 20.14 11.92 0.67
CA GLY A 57 20.18 11.84 2.12
C GLY A 57 20.78 10.50 2.56
N GLY A 58 20.58 10.15 3.83
CA GLY A 58 20.94 8.85 4.40
C GLY A 58 19.85 7.81 4.23
N LEU A 59 19.11 7.82 3.11
CA LEU A 59 18.15 6.77 2.82
C LEU A 59 18.89 5.47 2.54
N LEU A 60 18.40 4.40 3.13
CA LEU A 60 18.91 3.06 2.90
C LEU A 60 18.09 2.43 1.78
N SER A 61 18.75 1.79 0.85
CA SER A 61 18.14 0.74 0.04
C SER A 61 17.54 -0.35 0.95
N LEU A 62 16.63 -1.16 0.39
CA LEU A 62 16.02 -2.24 1.16
C LEU A 62 17.08 -3.22 1.71
N ASP A 63 18.12 -3.49 0.93
CA ASP A 63 19.23 -4.37 1.32
C ASP A 63 20.09 -3.73 2.43
N GLU A 64 20.40 -2.43 2.33
CA GLU A 64 21.11 -1.70 3.39
C GLU A 64 20.31 -1.62 4.69
N LEU A 65 18.98 -1.47 4.60
CA LEU A 65 18.09 -1.50 5.75
C LEU A 65 18.09 -2.88 6.42
N ARG A 66 17.97 -3.96 5.62
CA ARG A 66 18.01 -5.35 6.11
C ARG A 66 19.31 -5.64 6.83
N ALA A 67 20.45 -5.35 6.20
CA ALA A 67 21.78 -5.57 6.78
C ALA A 67 21.94 -4.85 8.13
N LYS A 68 21.43 -3.62 8.24
CA LYS A 68 21.49 -2.82 9.48
C LYS A 68 20.59 -3.36 10.61
N ILE A 69 19.46 -3.98 10.28
CA ILE A 69 18.58 -4.60 11.28
C ILE A 69 19.21 -5.91 11.79
N GLU A 70 19.79 -6.70 10.89
CA GLU A 70 20.43 -7.97 11.23
C GLU A 70 21.70 -7.77 12.07
N SER A 71 22.50 -6.74 11.79
CA SER A 71 23.71 -6.43 12.56
C SER A 71 23.46 -5.93 13.99
N ARG A 72 22.20 -5.73 14.40
CA ARG A 72 21.80 -5.31 15.76
C ARG A 72 21.38 -6.47 16.66
N LYS A 73 21.31 -7.69 16.12
CA LYS A 73 21.16 -8.93 16.89
C LYS A 73 22.52 -9.43 17.34
#